data_AF-A0A931J1C1-F1
#
_entry.id   AF-A0A931J1C1-F1
#
_cell.length_a   1.000
_cell.length_b   1.000
_cell.length_c   1.000
_cell.angle_alpha   90.00
_cell.angle_beta   90.00
_cell.angle_gamma   90.00
#
_symmetry.space_group_name_H-M   'P 1'
#
loop_
_entity.id
_entity.type
_entity.pdbx_description
1 polymer ?
#
loop_
_entity_poly.entity_id
_entity_poly.type
_entity_poly.pdbx_seq_one_letter_code
_entity_poly.pdbx_strand_id
1 'polypeptide(L)'
;MITALALAAAGAFFFDDFSQSRPQELAAQGWLLRTQVGHPGVVGARWDPAALTWVDDPERPGNRWLRLSARTDGTAAGTVQSQICRPQQFLWGTTAARVRFSPRRAGGDPVVQAVFQVSPLRFDYDPLFSELDWEYLPNGGWGSPTTRLFGVAWQTVRLEPWEAHNEQVEHPQELGGQWVQLTVQNTPQGSRWFLNDQALAQHAGRTITRQAMALSLSHWVSPGGLRSGGAVQAEAFDVDWVLHRADAVLQPGEMAAEVEHLRRAGQTRGDTLKATLQAPRCDF
;
A
#
# COMPACT_ATOMS: atom_id res chain seq x y z
N MET A 1 11.85 21.67 -26.65
CA MET A 1 12.97 21.65 -25.69
C MET A 1 12.43 22.04 -24.33
N ILE A 2 11.90 21.06 -23.59
CA ILE A 2 11.58 21.23 -22.17
C ILE A 2 12.91 21.06 -21.45
N THR A 3 13.30 22.11 -20.75
CA THR A 3 14.64 22.39 -20.23
C THR A 3 15.11 21.32 -19.26
N ALA A 4 16.32 20.81 -19.50
CA ALA A 4 17.13 19.99 -18.58
C ALA A 4 17.45 20.68 -17.24
N LEU A 5 16.94 21.90 -17.00
CA LEU A 5 17.09 22.65 -15.74
C LEU A 5 16.06 22.28 -14.66
N ALA A 6 14.99 21.55 -14.97
CA ALA A 6 14.06 21.07 -13.94
C ALA A 6 14.57 19.80 -13.20
N LEU A 7 15.56 19.09 -13.77
CA LEU A 7 16.05 17.81 -13.24
C LEU A 7 17.14 17.93 -12.16
N ALA A 8 17.72 19.11 -11.94
CA ALA A 8 18.80 19.29 -10.97
C ALA A 8 18.33 19.48 -9.52
N ALA A 9 17.01 19.52 -9.27
CA ALA A 9 16.42 19.68 -7.93
C ALA A 9 15.46 18.53 -7.56
N ALA A 10 15.58 17.38 -8.22
CA ALA A 10 14.85 16.20 -7.80
C ALA A 10 15.35 15.76 -6.41
N GLY A 11 14.49 15.86 -5.40
CA GLY A 11 14.75 15.31 -4.08
C GLY A 11 15.03 13.80 -4.13
N ALA A 12 15.48 13.25 -3.00
CA ALA A 12 15.74 11.81 -2.86
C ALA A 12 14.52 10.98 -3.26
N PHE A 13 14.74 9.73 -3.65
CA PHE A 13 13.67 8.85 -4.12
C PHE A 13 13.82 7.44 -3.59
N PHE A 14 12.68 6.75 -3.55
CA PHE A 14 12.59 5.30 -3.43
C PHE A 14 11.83 4.77 -4.65
N PHE A 15 12.34 3.71 -5.27
CA PHE A 15 11.74 3.04 -6.41
C PHE A 15 11.93 1.54 -6.32
N ASP A 16 10.88 0.78 -6.62
CA ASP A 16 10.94 -0.65 -6.86
C ASP A 16 9.88 -1.02 -7.90
N ASP A 17 10.28 -1.71 -8.96
CA ASP A 17 9.38 -2.24 -9.99
C ASP A 17 9.11 -3.74 -9.87
N PHE A 18 9.52 -4.33 -8.74
CA PHE A 18 9.29 -5.72 -8.40
C PHE A 18 9.85 -6.74 -9.41
N SER A 19 10.83 -6.36 -10.24
CA SER A 19 11.51 -7.28 -11.16
C SER A 19 12.38 -8.35 -10.48
N GLN A 20 12.40 -8.42 -9.13
CA GLN A 20 13.08 -9.51 -8.43
C GLN A 20 12.43 -10.87 -8.75
N SER A 21 13.13 -11.96 -8.43
CA SER A 21 12.67 -13.30 -8.79
C SER A 21 12.18 -14.15 -7.62
N ARG A 22 12.49 -13.73 -6.39
CA ARG A 22 12.24 -14.51 -5.18
C ARG A 22 12.24 -13.64 -3.92
N PRO A 23 11.63 -14.11 -2.82
CA PRO A 23 11.50 -13.31 -1.59
C PRO A 23 12.83 -12.86 -0.99
N GLN A 24 13.89 -13.65 -1.11
CA GLN A 24 15.20 -13.29 -0.55
C GLN A 24 15.84 -12.10 -1.26
N GLU A 25 15.55 -11.88 -2.56
CA GLU A 25 16.06 -10.71 -3.28
C GLU A 25 15.34 -9.44 -2.86
N LEU A 26 14.03 -9.55 -2.61
CA LEU A 26 13.22 -8.47 -2.06
C LEU A 26 13.74 -8.10 -0.65
N ALA A 27 14.00 -9.11 0.19
CA ALA A 27 14.55 -8.93 1.53
C ALA A 27 15.96 -8.32 1.52
N ALA A 28 16.85 -8.79 0.63
CA ALA A 28 18.19 -8.24 0.48
C ALA A 28 18.20 -6.76 0.08
N GLN A 29 17.10 -6.28 -0.52
CA GLN A 29 16.93 -4.87 -0.89
C GLN A 29 16.34 -4.03 0.23
N GLY A 30 16.00 -4.62 1.38
CA GLY A 30 15.51 -3.92 2.56
C GLY A 30 14.00 -4.00 2.78
N TRP A 31 13.27 -4.78 1.97
CA TRP A 31 11.89 -5.11 2.30
C TRP A 31 11.84 -6.11 3.45
N LEU A 32 10.97 -5.85 4.39
CA LEU A 32 10.64 -6.76 5.46
C LEU A 32 9.42 -7.58 5.04
N LEU A 33 9.52 -8.91 5.13
CA LEU A 33 8.44 -9.84 4.78
C LEU A 33 7.72 -10.24 6.08
N ARG A 34 6.44 -9.92 6.20
CA ARG A 34 5.70 -10.12 7.46
C ARG A 34 5.53 -11.60 7.76
N THR A 35 5.90 -11.99 8.98
CA THR A 35 5.63 -13.32 9.57
C THR A 35 4.91 -13.23 10.92
N GLN A 36 4.89 -12.03 11.49
CA GLN A 36 4.32 -11.72 12.79
C GLN A 36 2.80 -11.69 12.71
N VAL A 37 2.16 -12.40 13.64
CA VAL A 37 0.72 -12.31 13.88
C VAL A 37 0.36 -10.94 14.46
N GLY A 38 -0.88 -10.50 14.27
CA GLY A 38 -1.36 -9.22 14.79
C GLY A 38 -2.33 -8.54 13.83
N HIS A 39 -2.67 -7.30 14.16
CA HIS A 39 -3.56 -6.44 13.37
C HIS A 39 -2.88 -5.98 12.06
N PRO A 40 -3.65 -5.52 11.06
CA PRO A 40 -5.09 -5.70 10.93
C PRO A 40 -5.47 -7.14 10.54
N GLY A 41 -6.76 -7.41 10.43
CA GLY A 41 -7.29 -8.68 9.93
C GLY A 41 -7.73 -9.67 11.01
N VAL A 42 -7.86 -10.93 10.62
CA VAL A 42 -8.45 -11.98 11.45
C VAL A 42 -7.49 -12.38 12.58
N VAL A 43 -7.94 -12.29 13.84
CA VAL A 43 -7.18 -12.75 15.00
C VAL A 43 -6.89 -14.25 14.89
N GLY A 44 -5.62 -14.61 15.00
CA GLY A 44 -5.16 -16.00 14.86
C GLY A 44 -4.86 -16.44 13.42
N ALA A 45 -5.06 -15.57 12.42
CA ALA A 45 -4.60 -15.80 11.06
C ALA A 45 -3.07 -15.70 10.95
N ARG A 46 -2.53 -16.30 9.88
CA ARG A 46 -1.10 -16.30 9.61
C ARG A 46 -0.73 -15.28 8.54
N TRP A 47 0.36 -14.56 8.78
CA TRP A 47 1.07 -13.80 7.76
C TRP A 47 2.20 -14.65 7.18
N ASP A 48 2.19 -14.88 5.87
CA ASP A 48 3.08 -15.83 5.21
C ASP A 48 3.82 -15.22 4.01
N PRO A 49 5.15 -15.13 4.04
CA PRO A 49 5.94 -14.76 2.87
C PRO A 49 5.78 -15.70 1.68
N ALA A 50 5.36 -16.96 1.87
CA ALA A 50 5.09 -17.88 0.77
C ALA A 50 3.82 -17.51 -0.03
N ALA A 51 2.98 -16.61 0.49
CA ALA A 51 1.87 -16.02 -0.25
C ALA A 51 2.30 -14.83 -1.15
N LEU A 52 3.60 -14.58 -1.26
CA LEU A 52 4.20 -13.63 -2.20
C LEU A 52 4.74 -14.38 -3.41
N THR A 53 4.29 -14.01 -4.59
CA THR A 53 4.74 -14.61 -5.85
C THR A 53 5.08 -13.53 -6.88
N TRP A 54 5.83 -13.90 -7.91
CA TRP A 54 6.17 -13.00 -9.01
C TRP A 54 5.53 -13.52 -10.28
N VAL A 55 4.97 -12.61 -11.06
CA VAL A 55 4.31 -12.93 -12.32
C VAL A 55 5.06 -12.19 -13.43
N ASP A 56 5.46 -12.92 -14.46
CA ASP A 56 6.07 -12.32 -15.65
C ASP A 56 5.05 -11.43 -16.37
N ASP A 57 5.50 -10.25 -16.77
CA ASP A 57 4.68 -9.31 -17.52
C ASP A 57 4.58 -9.75 -18.99
N PRO A 58 3.39 -10.17 -19.46
CA PRO A 58 3.22 -10.64 -20.83
C PRO A 58 3.36 -9.51 -21.86
N GLU A 59 3.19 -8.25 -21.45
CA GLU A 59 3.30 -7.08 -22.32
C GLU A 59 4.72 -6.52 -22.36
N ARG A 60 5.55 -6.86 -21.37
CA ARG A 60 6.92 -6.35 -21.23
C ARG A 60 7.89 -7.47 -20.84
N PRO A 61 8.48 -8.19 -21.82
CA PRO A 61 9.43 -9.25 -21.56
C PRO A 61 10.58 -8.80 -20.65
N GLY A 62 10.80 -9.54 -19.55
CA GLY A 62 11.81 -9.23 -18.54
C GLY A 62 11.33 -8.35 -17.38
N ASN A 63 10.14 -7.74 -17.47
CA ASN A 63 9.45 -7.14 -16.34
C ASN A 63 8.66 -8.21 -15.57
N ARG A 64 8.50 -8.01 -14.26
CA ARG A 64 7.64 -8.80 -13.39
C ARG A 64 6.85 -7.87 -12.49
N TRP A 65 5.74 -8.36 -11.96
CA TRP A 65 5.07 -7.70 -10.85
C TRP A 65 4.99 -8.64 -9.64
N LEU A 66 4.92 -8.03 -8.46
CA LEU A 66 4.67 -8.75 -7.22
C LEU A 66 3.18 -9.06 -7.11
N ARG A 67 2.86 -10.29 -6.69
CA ARG A 67 1.52 -10.74 -6.33
C ARG A 67 1.45 -11.08 -4.86
N LEU A 68 0.53 -10.41 -4.16
CA LEU A 68 0.15 -10.66 -2.78
C LEU A 68 -1.15 -11.48 -2.76
N SER A 69 -1.14 -12.64 -2.10
CA SER A 69 -2.30 -13.50 -1.98
C SER A 69 -2.86 -13.56 -0.56
N ALA A 70 -4.19 -13.48 -0.47
CA ALA A 70 -4.94 -13.82 0.73
C ALA A 70 -5.87 -15.00 0.44
N ARG A 71 -6.03 -15.89 1.41
CA ARG A 71 -6.95 -17.04 1.32
C ARG A 71 -7.48 -17.42 2.70
N THR A 72 -8.68 -18.00 2.72
CA THR A 72 -9.27 -18.53 3.96
C THR A 72 -10.16 -19.74 3.66
N ASP A 73 -10.31 -20.62 4.64
CA ASP A 73 -11.31 -21.69 4.67
C ASP A 73 -12.50 -21.37 5.59
N GLY A 74 -12.58 -20.11 6.06
CA GLY A 74 -13.56 -19.65 7.03
C GLY A 74 -13.12 -19.77 8.48
N THR A 75 -11.92 -20.28 8.76
CA THR A 75 -11.33 -20.35 10.10
C THR A 75 -10.11 -19.44 10.22
N ALA A 76 -9.81 -18.99 11.45
CA ALA A 76 -8.58 -18.22 11.69
C ALA A 76 -7.33 -19.01 11.31
N ALA A 77 -7.22 -20.28 11.74
CA ALA A 77 -6.06 -21.12 11.46
C ALA A 77 -5.86 -21.42 9.96
N GLY A 78 -6.95 -21.52 9.19
CA GLY A 78 -6.91 -21.70 7.74
C GLY A 78 -6.75 -20.41 6.94
N THR A 79 -6.70 -19.25 7.61
CA THR A 79 -6.52 -17.95 6.96
C THR A 79 -5.05 -17.60 6.81
N VAL A 80 -4.65 -17.32 5.57
CA VAL A 80 -3.31 -16.83 5.20
C VAL A 80 -3.44 -15.46 4.56
N GLN A 81 -2.58 -14.55 5.00
CA GLN A 81 -2.50 -13.15 4.59
C GLN A 81 -1.05 -12.84 4.18
N SER A 82 -0.85 -11.77 3.43
CA SER A 82 0.48 -11.41 2.92
C SER A 82 0.74 -9.91 3.07
N GLN A 83 1.94 -9.56 3.52
CA GLN A 83 2.37 -8.17 3.65
C GLN A 83 3.88 -8.06 3.49
N ILE A 84 4.30 -6.99 2.85
CA ILE A 84 5.69 -6.53 2.84
C ILE A 84 5.77 -5.06 3.23
N CYS A 85 6.86 -4.65 3.87
CA CYS A 85 7.05 -3.28 4.30
C CYS A 85 8.48 -2.77 4.03
N ARG A 86 8.59 -1.50 3.68
CA ARG A 86 9.84 -0.73 3.70
C ARG A 86 9.99 -0.02 5.04
N PRO A 87 11.24 0.13 5.51
CA PRO A 87 11.53 0.93 6.68
C PRO A 87 11.03 2.38 6.61
N GLN A 88 11.01 3.03 7.78
CA GLN A 88 10.41 4.33 8.01
C GLN A 88 11.30 5.40 7.38
N GLN A 89 10.89 5.89 6.22
CA GLN A 89 11.67 6.80 5.37
C GLN A 89 10.79 7.79 4.61
N PHE A 90 9.47 7.60 4.64
CA PHE A 90 8.53 8.30 3.76
C PHE A 90 7.79 9.38 4.54
N LEU A 91 7.92 10.64 4.16
CA LEU A 91 7.20 11.75 4.79
C LEU A 91 6.68 12.72 3.73
N TRP A 92 7.46 13.74 3.38
CA TRP A 92 7.05 14.76 2.43
C TRP A 92 7.40 14.37 1.01
N GLY A 93 6.47 14.64 0.09
CA GLY A 93 6.67 14.37 -1.33
C GLY A 93 5.47 13.65 -1.94
N THR A 94 5.73 12.94 -3.03
CA THR A 94 4.69 12.21 -3.77
C THR A 94 5.00 10.73 -3.77
N THR A 95 4.07 9.92 -3.28
CA THR A 95 4.12 8.45 -3.36
C THR A 95 3.10 7.99 -4.39
N ALA A 96 3.50 7.09 -5.28
CA ALA A 96 2.60 6.44 -6.22
C ALA A 96 2.88 4.94 -6.30
N ALA A 97 1.83 4.17 -6.54
CA ALA A 97 1.90 2.74 -6.82
C ALA A 97 0.98 2.39 -7.99
N ARG A 98 1.46 1.52 -8.89
CA ARG A 98 0.61 0.93 -9.94
C ARG A 98 0.21 -0.47 -9.52
N VAL A 99 -1.10 -0.67 -9.38
CA VAL A 99 -1.65 -1.89 -8.80
C VAL A 99 -2.79 -2.44 -9.65
N ARG A 100 -3.04 -3.74 -9.53
CA ARG A 100 -4.23 -4.39 -10.06
C ARG A 100 -4.87 -5.20 -8.94
N PHE A 101 -6.07 -4.78 -8.58
CA PHE A 101 -6.83 -5.41 -7.52
C PHE A 101 -7.53 -6.69 -7.99
N SER A 102 -7.76 -7.60 -7.06
CA SER A 102 -8.64 -8.74 -7.26
C SER A 102 -10.08 -8.27 -7.51
N PRO A 103 -10.82 -8.91 -8.43
CA PRO A 103 -12.18 -8.52 -8.74
C PRO A 103 -13.18 -8.96 -7.66
N ARG A 104 -14.27 -8.20 -7.56
CA ARG A 104 -15.45 -8.62 -6.80
C ARG A 104 -15.98 -9.97 -7.29
N ARG A 105 -16.39 -10.80 -6.33
CA ARG A 105 -17.02 -12.10 -6.60
C ARG A 105 -18.28 -12.25 -5.79
N ALA A 106 -19.32 -12.80 -6.40
CA ALA A 106 -20.52 -13.18 -5.66
C ALA A 106 -20.14 -14.21 -4.58
N GLY A 107 -20.36 -13.86 -3.31
CA GLY A 107 -19.96 -14.71 -2.18
C GLY A 107 -18.44 -14.77 -1.92
N GLY A 108 -17.67 -13.82 -2.47
CA GLY A 108 -16.25 -13.68 -2.15
C GLY A 108 -16.01 -13.24 -0.70
N ASP A 109 -14.80 -13.51 -0.21
CA ASP A 109 -14.38 -13.08 1.13
C ASP A 109 -14.20 -11.55 1.16
N PRO A 110 -14.53 -10.88 2.29
CA PRO A 110 -14.30 -9.45 2.48
C PRO A 110 -12.81 -9.22 2.69
N VAL A 111 -12.04 -9.20 1.60
CA VAL A 111 -10.61 -8.90 1.61
C VAL A 111 -10.37 -7.41 1.54
N VAL A 112 -9.24 -6.98 2.10
CA VAL A 112 -8.70 -5.63 1.99
C VAL A 112 -7.36 -5.70 1.28
N GLN A 113 -7.22 -4.90 0.23
CA GLN A 113 -6.02 -4.82 -0.60
C GLN A 113 -5.47 -3.40 -0.49
N ALA A 114 -4.30 -3.24 0.12
CA ALA A 114 -3.85 -1.91 0.55
C ALA A 114 -2.43 -1.55 0.13
N VAL A 115 -2.28 -0.26 -0.15
CA VAL A 115 -1.01 0.46 -0.23
C VAL A 115 -1.07 1.54 0.82
N PHE A 116 -0.22 1.47 1.84
CA PHE A 116 -0.28 2.42 2.94
C PHE A 116 1.07 2.88 3.45
N GLN A 117 1.07 4.05 4.04
CA GLN A 117 2.21 4.59 4.76
C GLN A 117 1.83 4.80 6.21
N VAL A 118 2.51 4.16 7.16
CA VAL A 118 2.16 4.21 8.58
C VAL A 118 3.38 4.44 9.48
N SER A 119 3.19 5.23 10.52
CA SER A 119 4.17 5.40 11.60
C SER A 119 3.75 4.60 12.84
N PRO A 120 4.66 4.29 13.78
CA PRO A 120 4.28 3.48 14.94
C PRO A 120 3.18 4.13 15.78
N LEU A 121 2.14 3.35 16.13
CA LEU A 121 1.18 3.67 17.18
C LEU A 121 1.75 3.17 18.52
N ARG A 122 2.46 4.01 19.27
CA ARG A 122 3.15 3.57 20.50
C ARG A 122 2.19 3.32 21.67
N PHE A 123 1.06 4.01 21.65
CA PHE A 123 -0.01 3.93 22.64
C PHE A 123 -1.28 4.55 22.03
N ASP A 124 -2.44 4.31 22.64
CA ASP A 124 -3.70 4.89 22.20
C ASP A 124 -3.62 6.42 22.11
N TYR A 125 -4.16 6.96 21.02
CA TYR A 125 -4.10 8.38 20.72
C TYR A 125 -2.68 8.97 20.64
N ASP A 126 -1.68 8.17 20.25
CA ASP A 126 -0.31 8.66 20.05
C ASP A 126 -0.32 9.92 19.18
N PRO A 127 0.10 11.08 19.71
CA PRO A 127 0.03 12.35 18.99
C PRO A 127 1.06 12.44 17.87
N LEU A 128 2.02 11.51 17.77
CA LEU A 128 2.93 11.42 16.65
C LEU A 128 2.45 10.44 15.57
N PHE A 129 1.37 9.69 15.80
CA PHE A 129 0.83 8.80 14.79
C PHE A 129 0.46 9.56 13.53
N SER A 130 0.60 8.85 12.42
CA SER A 130 0.36 9.30 11.06
C SER A 130 0.22 8.04 10.23
N GLU A 131 -0.86 7.97 9.47
CA GLU A 131 -1.10 6.90 8.52
C GLU A 131 -1.88 7.44 7.33
N LEU A 132 -1.53 6.95 6.13
CA LEU A 132 -2.15 7.28 4.86
C LEU A 132 -2.41 5.96 4.14
N ASP A 133 -3.67 5.55 4.03
CA ASP A 133 -4.07 4.28 3.41
C ASP A 133 -4.85 4.50 2.12
N TRP A 134 -4.45 3.73 1.10
CA TRP A 134 -5.39 3.28 0.08
C TRP A 134 -5.81 1.85 0.40
N GLU A 135 -7.11 1.60 0.48
CA GLU A 135 -7.67 0.26 0.68
C GLU A 135 -8.78 0.00 -0.34
N TYR A 136 -8.67 -1.09 -1.11
CA TYR A 136 -9.75 -1.55 -1.97
C TYR A 136 -10.46 -2.76 -1.38
N LEU A 137 -11.79 -2.67 -1.29
CA LEU A 137 -12.66 -3.64 -0.64
C LEU A 137 -13.68 -4.19 -1.65
N PRO A 138 -13.33 -5.20 -2.47
CA PRO A 138 -14.19 -5.68 -3.56
C PRO A 138 -15.48 -6.36 -3.08
N ASN A 139 -15.47 -6.94 -1.88
CA ASN A 139 -16.62 -7.64 -1.29
C ASN A 139 -17.10 -6.99 0.02
N GLY A 140 -16.81 -5.70 0.21
CA GLY A 140 -17.05 -4.98 1.45
C GLY A 140 -16.00 -5.23 2.53
N GLY A 141 -16.27 -4.70 3.72
CA GLY A 141 -15.37 -4.66 4.87
C GLY A 141 -15.56 -3.36 5.66
N TRP A 142 -14.97 -3.31 6.86
CA TRP A 142 -15.12 -2.20 7.80
C TRP A 142 -16.59 -1.85 8.11
N GLY A 143 -17.43 -2.89 8.30
CA GLY A 143 -18.85 -2.73 8.62
C GLY A 143 -19.75 -2.34 7.46
N SER A 144 -19.22 -2.25 6.23
CA SER A 144 -19.99 -1.91 5.03
C SER A 144 -19.90 -3.00 3.97
N PRO A 145 -21.00 -3.37 3.29
CA PRO A 145 -21.00 -4.35 2.20
C PRO A 145 -20.56 -3.75 0.85
N THR A 146 -20.32 -2.44 0.79
CA THR A 146 -20.11 -1.71 -0.46
C THR A 146 -18.72 -1.96 -1.03
N THR A 147 -18.67 -2.28 -2.33
CA THR A 147 -17.43 -2.23 -3.11
C THR A 147 -16.93 -0.81 -3.21
N ARG A 148 -15.71 -0.55 -2.73
CA ARG A 148 -15.13 0.79 -2.77
C ARG A 148 -13.62 0.78 -2.75
N LEU A 149 -13.04 1.83 -3.31
CA LEU A 149 -11.72 2.30 -2.94
C LEU A 149 -11.88 3.30 -1.80
N PHE A 150 -11.11 3.11 -0.75
CA PHE A 150 -11.09 3.91 0.45
C PHE A 150 -9.74 4.63 0.52
N GLY A 151 -9.77 5.95 0.64
CA GLY A 151 -8.60 6.77 0.93
C GLY A 151 -8.76 7.37 2.32
N VAL A 152 -7.85 7.11 3.24
CA VAL A 152 -7.96 7.58 4.62
C VAL A 152 -6.63 8.14 5.12
N ALA A 153 -6.71 9.28 5.81
CA ALA A 153 -5.60 9.93 6.48
C ALA A 153 -5.88 9.97 7.99
N TRP A 154 -4.98 9.40 8.78
CA TRP A 154 -5.16 9.27 10.23
C TRP A 154 -4.40 10.33 11.01
N GLN A 155 -5.11 10.94 11.97
CA GLN A 155 -4.47 11.64 13.07
C GLN A 155 -3.92 10.63 14.08
N THR A 156 -4.79 9.75 14.59
CA THR A 156 -4.49 8.76 15.62
C THR A 156 -5.70 7.85 15.88
N VAL A 157 -5.54 6.83 16.72
CA VAL A 157 -6.59 5.86 17.07
C VAL A 157 -6.38 5.29 18.48
N ARG A 158 -7.48 4.89 19.13
CA ARG A 158 -7.48 3.93 20.25
C ARG A 158 -8.05 2.61 19.76
N LEU A 159 -7.36 1.50 20.03
CA LEU A 159 -7.80 0.18 19.54
C LEU A 159 -8.96 -0.39 20.34
N GLU A 160 -8.98 -0.20 21.67
CA GLU A 160 -10.01 -0.76 22.55
C GLU A 160 -10.41 0.23 23.67
N PRO A 161 -11.67 0.68 23.75
CA PRO A 161 -12.69 0.55 22.71
C PRO A 161 -12.35 1.40 21.48
N TRP A 162 -12.68 0.88 20.30
CA TRP A 162 -12.34 1.52 19.02
C TRP A 162 -12.81 2.98 18.96
N GLU A 163 -11.86 3.89 18.76
CA GLU A 163 -12.13 5.29 18.48
C GLU A 163 -11.07 5.85 17.55
N ALA A 164 -11.50 6.26 16.36
CA ALA A 164 -10.64 6.76 15.30
C ALA A 164 -10.74 8.27 15.16
N HIS A 165 -9.60 8.93 14.93
CA HIS A 165 -9.53 10.31 14.48
C HIS A 165 -8.85 10.34 13.12
N ASN A 166 -9.66 10.42 12.06
CA ASN A 166 -9.19 10.41 10.68
C ASN A 166 -10.11 11.26 9.79
N GLU A 167 -9.66 11.45 8.55
CA GLU A 167 -10.49 11.93 7.44
C GLU A 167 -10.43 10.88 6.35
N GLN A 168 -11.57 10.65 5.69
CA GLN A 168 -11.69 9.59 4.69
C GLN A 168 -12.47 10.06 3.47
N VAL A 169 -12.18 9.44 2.33
CA VAL A 169 -12.98 9.47 1.12
C VAL A 169 -13.33 8.04 0.71
N GLU A 170 -14.59 7.81 0.37
CA GLU A 170 -15.04 6.56 -0.24
C GLU A 170 -15.34 6.81 -1.71
N HIS A 171 -14.77 5.99 -2.58
CA HIS A 171 -15.04 6.01 -4.01
C HIS A 171 -15.69 4.67 -4.42
N PRO A 172 -17.03 4.61 -4.53
CA PRO A 172 -17.77 3.38 -4.79
C PRO A 172 -17.63 2.98 -6.27
N GLN A 173 -16.50 2.36 -6.61
CA GLN A 173 -16.18 1.91 -7.95
C GLN A 173 -15.60 0.50 -7.94
N GLU A 174 -15.97 -0.31 -8.94
CA GLU A 174 -15.33 -1.59 -9.22
C GLU A 174 -14.00 -1.37 -9.95
N LEU A 175 -12.88 -1.68 -9.29
CA LEU A 175 -11.51 -1.54 -9.80
C LEU A 175 -10.82 -2.88 -10.05
N GLY A 176 -11.53 -3.99 -9.83
CA GLY A 176 -11.05 -5.34 -10.02
C GLY A 176 -10.54 -5.63 -11.44
N GLY A 177 -9.40 -6.31 -11.54
CA GLY A 177 -8.89 -6.86 -12.80
C GLY A 177 -8.23 -5.86 -13.75
N GLN A 178 -8.22 -4.56 -13.44
CA GLN A 178 -7.56 -3.52 -14.23
C GLN A 178 -6.38 -2.92 -13.48
N TRP A 179 -5.38 -2.45 -14.22
CA TRP A 179 -4.29 -1.66 -13.66
C TRP A 179 -4.76 -0.24 -13.36
N VAL A 180 -4.50 0.22 -12.15
CA VAL A 180 -4.74 1.60 -11.73
C VAL A 180 -3.49 2.16 -11.06
N GLN A 181 -3.34 3.48 -11.10
CA GLN A 181 -2.33 4.18 -10.32
C GLN A 181 -2.98 4.82 -9.11
N LEU A 182 -2.40 4.59 -7.93
CA LEU A 182 -2.76 5.25 -6.70
C LEU A 182 -1.67 6.28 -6.42
N THR A 183 -2.04 7.53 -6.14
CA THR A 183 -1.06 8.58 -5.85
C THR A 183 -1.49 9.42 -4.66
N VAL A 184 -0.56 9.66 -3.75
CA VAL A 184 -0.70 10.56 -2.61
C VAL A 184 0.41 11.61 -2.66
N GLN A 185 0.03 12.88 -2.74
CA GLN A 185 0.92 14.00 -2.48
C GLN A 185 0.79 14.34 -1.00
N ASN A 186 1.87 14.26 -0.23
CA ASN A 186 1.89 14.57 1.19
C ASN A 186 2.81 15.76 1.46
N THR A 187 2.27 16.83 2.04
CA THR A 187 3.00 18.07 2.30
C THR A 187 2.67 18.61 3.69
N PRO A 188 3.41 19.62 4.20
CA PRO A 188 3.07 20.27 5.46
C PRO A 188 1.68 20.91 5.51
N GLN A 189 0.96 21.02 4.38
CA GLN A 189 -0.40 21.54 4.31
C GLN A 189 -1.47 20.43 4.37
N GLY A 190 -1.08 19.16 4.25
CA GLY A 190 -1.99 18.02 4.19
C GLY A 190 -1.67 17.06 3.06
N SER A 191 -2.64 16.23 2.70
CA SER A 191 -2.50 15.21 1.65
C SER A 191 -3.52 15.40 0.53
N ARG A 192 -3.12 15.09 -0.71
CA ARG A 192 -3.99 15.06 -1.90
C ARG A 192 -3.92 13.70 -2.56
N TRP A 193 -5.08 13.18 -2.94
CA TRP A 193 -5.28 11.79 -3.29
C TRP A 193 -5.81 11.66 -4.71
N PHE A 194 -5.17 10.80 -5.51
CA PHE A 194 -5.50 10.61 -6.91
C PHE A 194 -5.63 9.12 -7.25
N LEU A 195 -6.69 8.80 -7.99
CA LEU A 195 -6.86 7.52 -8.68
C LEU A 195 -6.66 7.76 -10.18
N ASN A 196 -5.60 7.20 -10.74
CA ASN A 196 -5.06 7.59 -12.04
C ASN A 196 -4.86 9.12 -12.04
N ASP A 197 -5.42 9.85 -13.01
CA ASP A 197 -5.35 11.32 -13.06
C ASP A 197 -6.51 12.02 -12.33
N GLN A 198 -7.45 11.27 -11.75
CA GLN A 198 -8.61 11.84 -11.07
C GLN A 198 -8.29 12.16 -9.61
N ALA A 199 -8.34 13.44 -9.23
CA ALA A 199 -8.29 13.85 -7.83
C ALA A 199 -9.57 13.41 -7.10
N LEU A 200 -9.40 12.68 -6.00
CA LEU A 200 -10.50 12.15 -5.19
C LEU A 200 -10.69 12.92 -3.88
N ALA A 201 -9.60 13.34 -3.24
CA ALA A 201 -9.68 14.02 -1.94
C ALA A 201 -8.50 14.95 -1.66
N GLN A 202 -8.75 15.84 -0.70
CA GLN A 202 -7.74 16.62 0.00
C GLN A 202 -8.05 16.56 1.49
N HIS A 203 -7.09 16.14 2.30
CA HIS A 203 -7.17 16.07 3.76
C HIS A 203 -6.14 17.02 4.38
N ALA A 204 -6.46 17.65 5.51
CA ALA A 204 -5.63 18.68 6.12
C ALA A 204 -5.83 18.77 7.64
N GLY A 205 -5.30 19.82 8.27
CA GLY A 205 -5.53 20.06 9.70
C GLY A 205 -5.01 18.93 10.59
N ARG A 206 -5.91 18.17 11.23
CA ARG A 206 -5.54 17.16 12.22
C ARG A 206 -4.89 15.92 11.60
N THR A 207 -5.07 15.68 10.31
CA THR A 207 -4.54 14.54 9.57
C THR A 207 -3.21 14.83 8.86
N ILE A 208 -2.63 16.02 9.07
CA ILE A 208 -1.28 16.34 8.61
C ILE A 208 -0.29 15.39 9.30
N THR A 209 0.54 14.71 8.50
CA THR A 209 1.52 13.74 8.99
C THR A 209 2.62 14.40 9.83
N ARG A 210 3.09 13.72 10.86
CA ARG A 210 3.95 14.30 11.91
C ARG A 210 5.35 13.72 11.98
N GLN A 211 5.54 12.55 11.40
CA GLN A 211 6.80 11.84 11.35
C GLN A 211 6.85 10.97 10.10
N ALA A 212 8.06 10.55 9.73
CA ALA A 212 8.24 9.59 8.66
C ALA A 212 7.41 8.33 8.92
N MET A 213 7.04 7.64 7.85
CA MET A 213 6.22 6.45 7.87
C MET A 213 6.96 5.32 7.16
N ALA A 214 6.68 4.09 7.54
CA ALA A 214 6.95 2.89 6.75
C ALA A 214 6.05 2.91 5.52
N LEU A 215 6.43 2.23 4.43
CA LEU A 215 5.54 1.94 3.31
C LEU A 215 5.20 0.45 3.31
N SER A 216 3.93 0.11 3.15
CA SER A 216 3.44 -1.26 3.19
C SER A 216 2.54 -1.60 2.01
N LEU A 217 2.69 -2.83 1.52
CA LEU A 217 1.77 -3.47 0.59
C LEU A 217 1.18 -4.67 1.31
N SER A 218 -0.15 -4.75 1.41
CA SER A 218 -0.80 -5.77 2.21
C SER A 218 -2.10 -6.27 1.59
N HIS A 219 -2.38 -7.56 1.81
CA HIS A 219 -3.60 -8.22 1.39
C HIS A 219 -4.05 -9.16 2.51
N TRP A 220 -5.22 -8.88 3.08
CA TRP A 220 -5.74 -9.60 4.25
C TRP A 220 -7.25 -9.77 4.22
N VAL A 221 -7.78 -10.61 5.09
CA VAL A 221 -9.23 -10.79 5.28
C VAL A 221 -9.70 -9.84 6.38
N SER A 222 -10.74 -9.05 6.10
CA SER A 222 -11.28 -8.07 7.04
C SER A 222 -11.69 -8.72 8.38
N PRO A 223 -11.42 -8.09 9.53
CA PRO A 223 -11.86 -8.61 10.83
C PRO A 223 -13.37 -8.85 10.87
N GLY A 224 -13.79 -9.97 11.48
CA GLY A 224 -15.21 -10.38 11.49
C GLY A 224 -15.76 -10.83 10.12
N GLY A 225 -14.91 -10.86 9.10
CA GLY A 225 -15.25 -11.21 7.72
C GLY A 225 -15.16 -12.68 7.35
N LEU A 226 -14.78 -13.55 8.31
CA LEU A 226 -14.73 -14.99 8.07
C LEU A 226 -16.13 -15.54 7.79
N ARG A 227 -16.32 -16.04 6.57
CA ARG A 227 -17.54 -16.76 6.18
C ARG A 227 -17.37 -18.24 6.51
N SER A 228 -18.32 -18.85 7.22
CA SER A 228 -18.29 -20.28 7.49
C SER A 228 -18.71 -21.08 6.27
N GLY A 229 -17.85 -22.02 5.84
CA GLY A 229 -18.11 -22.90 4.71
C GLY A 229 -17.98 -22.21 3.34
N GLY A 230 -17.42 -22.94 2.38
CA GLY A 230 -17.11 -22.44 1.04
C GLY A 230 -15.84 -23.08 0.50
N ALA A 231 -15.62 -22.97 -0.82
CA ALA A 231 -14.32 -23.31 -1.39
C ALA A 231 -13.31 -22.23 -0.99
N VAL A 232 -12.07 -22.63 -0.68
CA VAL A 232 -10.97 -21.69 -0.44
C VAL A 232 -10.79 -20.82 -1.68
N GLN A 233 -10.95 -19.50 -1.52
CA GLN A 233 -10.69 -18.53 -2.58
C GLN A 233 -9.33 -17.89 -2.34
N ALA A 234 -8.46 -18.00 -3.34
CA ALA A 234 -7.22 -17.24 -3.36
C ALA A 234 -7.47 -15.96 -4.16
N GLU A 235 -7.45 -14.84 -3.46
CA GLU A 235 -7.53 -13.51 -4.08
C GLU A 235 -6.12 -12.99 -4.36
N ALA A 236 -5.96 -12.24 -5.45
CA ALA A 236 -4.66 -11.74 -5.89
C ALA A 236 -4.65 -10.21 -5.98
N PHE A 237 -3.71 -9.60 -5.27
CA PHE A 237 -3.40 -8.18 -5.33
C PHE A 237 -2.03 -8.02 -5.99
N ASP A 238 -2.01 -7.45 -7.20
CA ASP A 238 -0.80 -7.31 -8.00
C ASP A 238 -0.24 -5.88 -7.90
N VAL A 239 1.07 -5.74 -7.82
CA VAL A 239 1.79 -4.46 -7.74
C VAL A 239 2.93 -4.44 -8.75
N ASP A 240 2.81 -3.58 -9.76
CA ASP A 240 3.81 -3.41 -10.83
C ASP A 240 4.99 -2.56 -10.36
N TRP A 241 4.73 -1.45 -9.64
CA TRP A 241 5.79 -0.62 -9.09
C TRP A 241 5.31 0.26 -7.96
N VAL A 242 6.26 0.73 -7.14
CA VAL A 242 6.10 1.84 -6.20
C VAL A 242 7.22 2.85 -6.44
N LEU A 243 6.85 4.14 -6.51
CA LEU A 243 7.78 5.26 -6.57
C LEU A 243 7.42 6.27 -5.48
N HIS A 244 8.40 6.72 -4.71
CA HIS A 244 8.31 7.89 -3.86
C HIS A 244 9.37 8.91 -4.27
N ARG A 245 8.95 10.16 -4.45
CA ARG A 245 9.82 11.31 -4.69
C ARG A 245 9.71 12.26 -3.50
N ALA A 246 10.76 12.33 -2.70
CA ALA A 246 10.83 13.16 -1.52
C ALA A 246 10.86 14.64 -1.91
N ASP A 247 10.17 15.46 -1.11
CA ASP A 247 10.13 16.92 -1.23
C ASP A 247 9.66 17.44 -2.62
N ALA A 248 8.98 16.59 -3.38
CA ALA A 248 8.44 16.92 -4.70
C ALA A 248 6.93 16.65 -4.76
N VAL A 249 6.16 17.61 -5.28
CA VAL A 249 4.72 17.49 -5.52
C VAL A 249 4.52 17.25 -7.01
N LEU A 250 4.40 15.98 -7.40
CA LEU A 250 4.31 15.54 -8.79
C LEU A 250 2.89 15.05 -9.09
N GLN A 251 2.38 15.35 -10.28
CA GLN A 251 1.12 14.83 -10.78
C GLN A 251 1.23 13.33 -11.11
N PRO A 252 0.09 12.60 -11.15
CA PRO A 252 0.09 11.18 -11.48
C PRO A 252 0.83 10.83 -12.79
N GLY A 253 0.59 11.59 -13.87
CA GLY A 253 1.31 11.41 -15.13
C GLY A 253 2.82 11.67 -15.06
N GLU A 254 3.27 12.59 -14.19
CA GLU A 254 4.71 12.85 -13.98
C GLU A 254 5.39 11.69 -13.23
N MET A 255 4.69 11.09 -12.25
CA MET A 255 5.15 9.88 -11.55
C MET A 255 5.28 8.70 -12.53
N ALA A 256 4.28 8.46 -13.37
CA ALA A 256 4.33 7.42 -14.38
C ALA A 256 5.47 7.63 -15.39
N ALA A 257 5.67 8.87 -15.85
CA ALA A 257 6.75 9.21 -16.77
C ALA A 257 8.14 8.97 -16.15
N GLU A 258 8.30 9.26 -14.86
CA GLU A 258 9.55 8.99 -14.13
C GLU A 258 9.84 7.49 -14.03
N VAL A 259 8.84 6.67 -13.72
CA VAL A 259 9.00 5.20 -13.70
C VAL A 259 9.46 4.68 -15.05
N GLU A 260 8.85 5.15 -16.14
CA GLU A 260 9.26 4.78 -17.49
C GLU A 260 10.68 5.26 -17.82
N HIS A 261 11.12 6.40 -17.28
CA HIS A 261 12.49 6.88 -17.43
C HIS A 261 13.49 5.99 -16.68
N LEU A 262 13.21 5.65 -15.42
CA LEU A 262 14.03 4.74 -14.61
C LEU A 262 14.16 3.36 -15.29
N ARG A 263 13.04 2.79 -15.75
CA ARG A 263 13.02 1.52 -16.49
C ARG A 263 13.86 1.59 -17.77
N ARG A 264 13.75 2.65 -18.58
CA ARG A 264 14.59 2.84 -19.79
C ARG A 264 16.07 2.97 -19.47
N ALA A 265 16.42 3.49 -18.29
CA ALA A 265 17.79 3.54 -17.80
C ALA A 265 18.29 2.20 -17.22
N GLY A 266 17.47 1.14 -17.25
CA GLY A 266 17.78 -0.16 -16.66
C GLY A 266 17.69 -0.18 -15.13
N GLN A 267 17.18 0.90 -14.52
CA GLN A 267 16.97 0.99 -13.10
C GLN A 267 15.63 0.35 -12.76
N THR A 268 15.68 -0.81 -12.11
CA THR A 268 14.50 -1.57 -11.61
C THR A 268 14.20 -1.25 -10.15
N ARG A 269 15.13 -0.58 -9.48
CA ARG A 269 15.10 -0.27 -8.05
C ARG A 269 16.08 0.85 -7.70
N GLY A 270 15.79 1.59 -6.65
CA GLY A 270 16.70 2.60 -6.11
C GLY A 270 16.18 3.14 -4.79
N ASP A 271 17.07 3.33 -3.82
CA ASP A 271 16.73 3.96 -2.55
C ASP A 271 17.84 4.96 -2.21
N THR A 272 17.48 6.23 -2.26
CA THR A 272 18.35 7.35 -1.86
C THR A 272 17.75 8.10 -0.67
N LEU A 273 16.67 7.59 -0.09
CA LEU A 273 16.04 8.16 1.10
C LEU A 273 16.94 7.96 2.31
N LYS A 274 16.91 8.92 3.23
CA LYS A 274 17.62 8.79 4.50
C LYS A 274 16.82 7.87 5.41
N ALA A 275 17.43 6.76 5.84
CA ALA A 275 16.87 5.92 6.89
C ALA A 275 16.66 6.74 8.17
N THR A 276 15.48 6.63 8.79
CA THR A 276 15.31 7.08 10.17
C THR A 276 15.88 6.04 11.13
N LEU A 277 16.32 6.48 12.31
CA LEU A 277 17.02 5.63 13.30
C LEU A 277 16.15 4.50 13.89
N GLN A 278 14.85 4.51 13.62
CA GLN A 278 13.92 3.45 14.03
C GLN A 278 13.47 2.68 12.78
N ALA A 279 13.94 1.44 12.65
CA ALA A 279 13.34 0.52 11.69
C ALA A 279 11.92 0.19 12.19
N PRO A 280 10.88 0.44 11.39
CA PRO A 280 9.53 0.00 11.71
C PRO A 280 9.50 -1.51 11.66
N ARG A 281 8.68 -2.08 12.51
CA ARG A 281 8.35 -3.49 12.46
C ARG A 281 7.19 -3.65 11.47
N CYS A 282 7.13 -4.77 10.75
CA CYS A 282 5.99 -5.11 9.89
C CYS A 282 4.73 -5.50 10.67
N ASP A 283 4.70 -5.30 11.99
CA ASP A 283 3.69 -5.83 12.90
C ASP A 283 2.77 -4.73 13.44
N PHE A 284 2.56 -3.66 12.65
CA PHE A 284 1.73 -2.49 12.95
C PHE A 284 0.42 -2.83 13.66
#